data_AF-A0A2T0UGS1-F1
#
_entry.id   AF-A0A2T0UGS1-F1
#
_cell.length_a   1.000
_cell.length_b   1.000
_cell.length_c   1.000
_cell.angle_alpha   90.00
_cell.angle_beta   90.00
_cell.angle_gamma   90.00
#
_symmetry.space_group_name_H-M   'P 1'
#
loop_
_entity.id
_entity.type
_entity.pdbx_description
1 polymer ?
#
loop_
_entity_poly.entity_id
_entity_poly.type
_entity_poly.pdbx_seq_one_letter_code
_entity_poly.pdbx_strand_id
1 'polypeptide(L)'
;MAPNNTNGARRAFQQDARAWSVFTDTNYTSALRQISSPLAQGLIGPRVSARRLISVLNDHELIGAHGGAPRLSERGIRSDSPWNFNGKTDYIELALVTDTLRMFTPTSGSDTPEVGSYSLKHTVEQFLSPHVSYVSNGRLIWAAAALGLPITDPDGAGPNLLIGVSDREHDYLRRMVGSGQTRPQANHYRPTGYEYLRTALPQAAAGDLIAKRWVRPEMVAEPAPFHDWLIQQIDRDDIVGDLAGDYLAGVRESGHRVARTADELLAIFHEISHSTGAYEAVVTSIAEWMRTEPAPAPIRTEPIDGAAHDHGGWGAGAGTVERYEFMCPCGDGRIIEEHDNIPGFREHDVWIDCDKCREEWRFVEGRSVRGWGLEPVVANVA
;
A
#
# COMPACT_ATOMS: atom_id res chain seq x y z
N MET A 1 -31.03 -12.42 17.56
CA MET A 1 -30.41 -13.74 17.80
C MET A 1 -30.73 -14.63 16.62
N ALA A 2 -29.82 -14.78 15.66
CA ALA A 2 -29.99 -15.71 14.54
C ALA A 2 -29.59 -17.13 14.98
N PRO A 3 -30.30 -18.20 14.55
CA PRO A 3 -29.95 -19.55 14.94
C PRO A 3 -28.59 -19.95 14.35
N ASN A 4 -27.75 -20.51 15.20
CA ASN A 4 -26.40 -20.98 14.90
C ASN A 4 -26.38 -21.94 13.70
N ASN A 5 -25.84 -21.49 12.57
CA ASN A 5 -25.66 -22.25 11.32
C ASN A 5 -24.47 -23.23 11.39
N THR A 6 -24.27 -23.86 12.55
CA THR A 6 -23.10 -24.71 12.88
C THR A 6 -23.14 -26.06 12.17
N ASN A 7 -24.34 -26.62 11.94
CA ASN A 7 -24.51 -27.88 11.23
C ASN A 7 -24.21 -27.77 9.72
N GLY A 8 -24.59 -26.65 9.09
CA GLY A 8 -24.28 -26.38 7.68
C GLY A 8 -22.78 -26.22 7.45
N ALA A 9 -22.11 -25.43 8.30
CA ALA A 9 -20.66 -25.27 8.26
C ALA A 9 -19.94 -26.62 8.44
N ARG A 10 -20.29 -27.39 9.48
CA ARG A 10 -19.68 -28.70 9.74
C ARG A 10 -19.84 -29.67 8.57
N ARG A 11 -21.00 -29.68 7.91
CA ARG A 11 -21.25 -30.52 6.72
C ARG A 11 -20.38 -30.09 5.53
N ALA A 12 -20.23 -28.79 5.30
CA ALA A 12 -19.37 -28.27 4.22
C ALA A 12 -17.89 -28.66 4.43
N PHE A 13 -17.39 -28.63 5.66
CA PHE A 13 -16.03 -29.09 6.00
C PHE A 13 -15.82 -30.56 5.66
N GLN A 14 -16.76 -31.42 6.05
CA GLN A 14 -16.67 -32.86 5.78
C GLN A 14 -16.73 -33.16 4.27
N GLN A 15 -17.56 -32.44 3.52
CA GLN A 15 -17.65 -32.59 2.07
C GLN A 15 -16.34 -32.19 1.38
N ASP A 16 -15.74 -31.07 1.80
CA ASP A 16 -14.47 -30.63 1.24
C ASP A 16 -13.33 -31.59 1.62
N ALA A 17 -13.32 -32.15 2.84
CA ALA A 17 -12.33 -33.15 3.25
C ALA A 17 -12.44 -34.46 2.45
N ARG A 18 -13.66 -34.91 2.14
CA ARG A 18 -13.87 -36.08 1.26
C ARG A 18 -13.38 -35.79 -0.16
N ALA A 19 -13.76 -34.64 -0.72
CA ALA A 19 -13.35 -34.27 -2.07
C ALA A 19 -11.83 -34.14 -2.19
N TRP A 20 -11.19 -33.49 -1.21
CA TRP A 20 -9.74 -33.33 -1.16
C TRP A 20 -9.00 -34.65 -1.00
N SER A 21 -9.49 -35.53 -0.11
CA SER A 21 -8.96 -36.88 0.10
C SER A 21 -8.96 -37.70 -1.19
N VAL A 22 -10.08 -37.72 -1.91
CA VAL A 22 -10.19 -38.42 -3.20
C VAL A 22 -9.28 -37.80 -4.26
N PHE A 23 -9.26 -36.47 -4.36
CA PHE A 23 -8.48 -35.77 -5.40
C PHE A 23 -6.97 -35.93 -5.23
N THR A 24 -6.48 -35.93 -3.98
CA THR A 24 -5.04 -36.02 -3.68
C THR A 24 -4.55 -37.44 -3.41
N ASP A 25 -5.43 -38.43 -3.46
CA ASP A 25 -5.16 -39.81 -3.02
C ASP A 25 -4.61 -39.88 -1.57
N THR A 26 -5.16 -39.04 -0.69
CA THR A 26 -4.78 -39.00 0.73
C THR A 26 -5.90 -39.54 1.60
N ASN A 27 -5.59 -40.04 2.80
CA ASN A 27 -6.65 -40.51 3.69
C ASN A 27 -7.52 -39.33 4.19
N TYR A 28 -8.80 -39.62 4.45
CA TYR A 28 -9.78 -38.62 4.90
C TYR A 28 -9.37 -37.86 6.17
N THR A 29 -8.73 -38.54 7.12
CA THR A 29 -8.30 -37.92 8.39
C THR A 29 -7.20 -36.89 8.17
N SER A 30 -6.25 -37.15 7.28
CA SER A 30 -5.22 -36.20 6.85
C SER A 30 -5.83 -35.01 6.14
N ALA A 31 -6.74 -35.25 5.17
CA ALA A 31 -7.45 -34.17 4.47
C ALA A 31 -8.27 -33.29 5.44
N LEU A 32 -8.99 -33.91 6.38
CA LEU A 32 -9.76 -33.20 7.40
C LEU A 32 -8.86 -32.37 8.31
N ARG A 33 -7.68 -32.87 8.69
CA ARG A 33 -6.69 -32.13 9.49
C ARG A 33 -6.20 -30.89 8.75
N GLN A 34 -5.89 -31.01 7.46
CA GLN A 34 -5.47 -29.86 6.65
C GLN A 34 -6.58 -28.81 6.57
N ILE A 35 -7.80 -29.22 6.26
CA ILE A 35 -8.95 -28.30 6.11
C ILE A 35 -9.35 -27.67 7.43
N SER A 36 -9.11 -28.33 8.55
CA SER A 36 -9.41 -27.81 9.89
C SER A 36 -8.25 -27.01 10.49
N SER A 37 -7.12 -26.89 9.79
CA SER A 37 -5.96 -26.12 10.25
C SER A 37 -6.33 -24.65 10.42
N PRO A 38 -5.93 -23.96 11.51
CA PRO A 38 -6.13 -22.51 11.67
C PRO A 38 -5.64 -21.70 10.47
N LEU A 39 -4.51 -22.10 9.87
CA LEU A 39 -3.92 -21.47 8.68
C LEU A 39 -4.76 -21.64 7.41
N ALA A 40 -5.74 -22.55 7.41
CA ALA A 40 -6.57 -22.85 6.26
C ALA A 40 -8.03 -22.37 6.41
N GLN A 41 -8.31 -21.52 7.41
CA GLN A 41 -9.67 -21.05 7.71
C GLN A 41 -10.10 -19.80 6.92
N GLY A 42 -9.25 -19.27 6.05
CA GLY A 42 -9.47 -17.99 5.36
C GLY A 42 -9.14 -16.84 6.31
N LEU A 43 -7.88 -16.46 6.35
CA LEU A 43 -7.39 -15.31 7.12
C LEU A 43 -7.91 -14.02 6.48
N ILE A 44 -7.91 -13.96 5.15
CA ILE A 44 -8.41 -12.85 4.36
C ILE A 44 -9.64 -13.34 3.61
N GLY A 45 -10.82 -13.10 4.17
CA GLY A 45 -12.09 -13.52 3.59
C GLY A 45 -12.46 -14.99 3.87
N PRO A 46 -13.49 -15.53 3.21
CA PRO A 46 -13.97 -16.89 3.49
C PRO A 46 -12.96 -17.98 3.11
N ARG A 47 -12.89 -19.07 3.88
CA ARG A 47 -12.15 -20.27 3.50
C ARG A 47 -12.46 -20.68 2.05
N VAL A 48 -11.42 -20.88 1.23
CA VAL A 48 -11.58 -21.42 -0.12
C VAL A 48 -12.14 -22.84 -0.06
N SER A 49 -13.08 -23.21 -0.92
CA SER A 49 -13.60 -24.59 -0.92
C SER A 49 -12.65 -25.52 -1.68
N ALA A 50 -12.36 -26.70 -1.12
CA ALA A 50 -11.62 -27.74 -1.83
C ALA A 50 -12.34 -28.14 -3.14
N ARG A 51 -13.67 -28.20 -3.11
CA ARG A 51 -14.47 -28.50 -4.31
C ARG A 51 -14.38 -27.39 -5.36
N ARG A 52 -14.30 -26.12 -4.95
CA ARG A 52 -14.06 -24.98 -5.86
C ARG A 52 -12.69 -25.05 -6.50
N LEU A 53 -11.65 -25.37 -5.71
CA LEU A 53 -10.31 -25.62 -6.23
C LEU A 53 -10.35 -26.75 -7.28
N ILE A 54 -10.92 -27.91 -6.94
CA ILE A 54 -11.00 -29.04 -7.86
C ILE A 54 -11.80 -28.70 -9.13
N SER A 55 -12.95 -28.00 -9.02
CA SER A 55 -13.74 -27.63 -10.21
C SER A 55 -12.96 -26.74 -11.17
N VAL A 56 -12.08 -25.87 -10.66
CA VAL A 56 -11.26 -25.00 -11.52
C VAL A 56 -10.31 -25.80 -12.40
N LEU A 57 -9.73 -26.89 -11.90
CA LEU A 57 -8.87 -27.76 -12.71
C LEU A 57 -9.65 -28.58 -13.76
N ASN A 58 -10.96 -28.69 -13.61
CA ASN A 58 -11.82 -29.39 -14.56
C ASN A 58 -12.40 -28.43 -15.61
N ASP A 59 -12.88 -27.27 -15.16
CA ASP A 59 -13.89 -26.50 -15.89
C ASP A 59 -13.39 -25.11 -16.33
N HIS A 60 -12.27 -24.61 -15.80
CA HIS A 60 -11.79 -23.27 -16.14
C HIS A 60 -11.31 -23.19 -17.59
N GLU A 61 -11.77 -22.20 -18.35
CA GLU A 61 -11.55 -22.08 -19.81
C GLU A 61 -10.08 -22.19 -20.26
N LEU A 62 -9.17 -21.57 -19.50
CA LEU A 62 -7.75 -21.60 -19.82
C LEU A 62 -6.99 -22.84 -19.31
N ILE A 63 -7.20 -23.20 -18.04
CA ILE A 63 -6.36 -24.17 -17.32
C ILE A 63 -7.04 -25.53 -17.07
N GLY A 64 -8.35 -25.60 -17.31
CA GLY A 64 -9.20 -26.75 -17.06
C GLY A 64 -8.94 -27.90 -18.03
N ALA A 65 -9.33 -29.09 -17.59
CA ALA A 65 -9.21 -30.32 -18.36
C ALA A 65 -10.25 -30.45 -19.49
N HIS A 66 -11.46 -29.89 -19.32
CA HIS A 66 -12.59 -30.04 -20.25
C HIS A 66 -12.86 -31.49 -20.70
N GLY A 67 -12.75 -32.44 -19.77
CA GLY A 67 -12.92 -33.89 -20.03
C GLY A 67 -11.65 -34.64 -20.46
N GLY A 68 -10.52 -33.94 -20.63
CA GLY A 68 -9.19 -34.51 -20.87
C GLY A 68 -8.30 -34.52 -19.62
N ALA A 69 -6.98 -34.41 -19.83
CA ALA A 69 -6.04 -34.14 -18.75
C ALA A 69 -6.02 -32.63 -18.41
N PRO A 70 -5.84 -32.23 -17.14
CA PRO A 70 -5.69 -30.83 -16.78
C PRO A 70 -4.57 -30.17 -17.57
N ARG A 71 -4.84 -28.98 -18.14
CA ARG A 71 -3.81 -28.20 -18.86
C ARG A 71 -2.80 -27.57 -17.90
N LEU A 72 -3.18 -27.41 -16.64
CA LEU A 72 -2.32 -26.93 -15.56
C LEU A 72 -1.75 -28.07 -14.74
N SER A 73 -0.47 -27.94 -14.43
CA SER A 73 0.29 -28.88 -13.62
C SER A 73 1.15 -28.17 -12.59
N GLU A 74 1.95 -28.89 -11.81
CA GLU A 74 2.72 -28.32 -10.70
C GLU A 74 3.63 -27.15 -11.14
N ARG A 75 4.18 -27.21 -12.36
CA ARG A 75 5.09 -26.18 -12.88
C ARG A 75 4.40 -25.08 -13.69
N GLY A 76 3.10 -25.17 -13.92
CA GLY A 76 2.33 -24.20 -14.70
C GLY A 76 1.59 -24.84 -15.87
N ILE A 77 1.12 -24.01 -16.80
CA ILE A 77 0.32 -24.47 -17.94
C ILE A 77 1.19 -25.27 -18.93
N ARG A 78 0.62 -26.27 -19.61
CA ARG A 78 1.29 -27.04 -20.67
C ARG A 78 2.61 -27.73 -20.22
N SER A 79 2.83 -27.89 -18.91
CA SER A 79 3.97 -28.62 -18.39
C SER A 79 3.59 -30.06 -18.08
N ASP A 80 4.39 -31.02 -18.52
CA ASP A 80 4.18 -32.45 -18.25
C ASP A 80 4.50 -32.87 -16.81
N SER A 81 4.84 -31.92 -15.93
CA SER A 81 5.18 -32.20 -14.53
C SER A 81 3.92 -32.53 -13.73
N PRO A 82 3.70 -33.77 -13.27
CA PRO A 82 2.49 -34.11 -12.53
C PRO A 82 2.39 -33.32 -11.23
N TRP A 83 1.16 -33.19 -10.71
CA TRP A 83 0.93 -32.66 -9.37
C TRP A 83 1.67 -33.50 -8.32
N ASN A 84 2.33 -32.82 -7.39
CA ASN A 84 3.05 -33.48 -6.30
C ASN A 84 2.40 -33.08 -4.97
N PHE A 85 1.46 -33.91 -4.51
CA PHE A 85 0.80 -33.72 -3.21
C PHE A 85 1.53 -34.49 -2.12
N ASN A 86 1.92 -33.80 -1.05
CA ASN A 86 2.63 -34.41 0.08
C ASN A 86 1.69 -35.04 1.14
N GLY A 87 0.39 -34.77 1.03
CA GLY A 87 -0.68 -35.25 1.89
C GLY A 87 -0.71 -34.68 3.30
N LYS A 88 0.12 -33.68 3.59
CA LYS A 88 0.32 -33.08 4.91
C LYS A 88 -0.03 -31.60 4.95
N THR A 89 0.36 -30.83 3.94
CA THR A 89 0.26 -29.36 3.93
C THR A 89 -0.36 -28.78 2.66
N ASP A 90 -0.63 -29.60 1.64
CA ASP A 90 -1.01 -29.11 0.31
C ASP A 90 -2.22 -28.14 0.30
N TYR A 91 -3.28 -28.48 1.05
CA TYR A 91 -4.45 -27.62 1.14
C TYR A 91 -4.18 -26.36 1.97
N ILE A 92 -3.34 -26.47 3.01
CA ILE A 92 -2.94 -25.33 3.85
C ILE A 92 -2.16 -24.34 2.98
N GLU A 93 -1.21 -24.83 2.19
CA GLU A 93 -0.41 -24.01 1.27
C GLU A 93 -1.30 -23.31 0.24
N LEU A 94 -2.24 -24.01 -0.40
CA LEU A 94 -3.20 -23.38 -1.33
C LEU A 94 -4.10 -22.35 -0.66
N ALA A 95 -4.56 -22.60 0.58
CA ALA A 95 -5.36 -21.66 1.33
C ALA A 95 -4.57 -20.39 1.65
N LEU A 96 -3.32 -20.52 2.09
CA LEU A 96 -2.43 -19.38 2.36
C LEU A 96 -2.09 -18.61 1.09
N VAL A 97 -1.77 -19.28 -0.01
CA VAL A 97 -1.57 -18.63 -1.32
C VAL A 97 -2.83 -17.86 -1.73
N THR A 98 -4.00 -18.45 -1.53
CA THR A 98 -5.29 -17.78 -1.80
C THR A 98 -5.47 -16.52 -0.95
N ASP A 99 -5.18 -16.57 0.35
CA ASP A 99 -5.29 -15.41 1.24
C ASP A 99 -4.27 -14.32 0.89
N THR A 100 -3.05 -14.69 0.49
CA THR A 100 -2.04 -13.75 -0.01
C THR A 100 -2.53 -13.05 -1.28
N LEU A 101 -3.11 -13.78 -2.24
CA LEU A 101 -3.65 -13.19 -3.47
C LEU A 101 -4.82 -12.22 -3.19
N ARG A 102 -5.62 -12.46 -2.15
CA ARG A 102 -6.72 -11.58 -1.77
C ARG A 102 -6.29 -10.25 -1.13
N MET A 103 -5.02 -10.13 -0.70
CA MET A 103 -4.48 -8.85 -0.26
C MET A 103 -4.46 -7.81 -1.37
N PHE A 104 -4.26 -8.30 -2.60
CA PHE A 104 -4.15 -7.44 -3.77
C PHE A 104 -5.51 -6.95 -4.26
N THR A 105 -5.47 -5.76 -4.84
CA THR A 105 -6.52 -5.18 -5.67
C THR A 105 -6.50 -5.90 -7.02
N PRO A 106 -7.59 -6.60 -7.40
CA PRO A 106 -7.70 -7.22 -8.72
C PRO A 106 -7.70 -6.15 -9.81
N THR A 107 -7.08 -6.44 -10.96
CA THR A 107 -7.24 -5.59 -12.14
C THR A 107 -8.68 -5.66 -12.65
N SER A 108 -9.14 -4.60 -13.30
CA SER A 108 -10.45 -4.60 -13.95
C SER A 108 -10.47 -5.65 -15.06
N GLY A 109 -11.63 -6.27 -15.29
CA GLY A 109 -11.76 -7.34 -16.30
C GLY A 109 -11.49 -6.90 -17.75
N SER A 110 -11.39 -5.61 -18.02
CA SER A 110 -10.99 -5.04 -19.32
C SER A 110 -9.48 -4.96 -19.53
N ASP A 111 -8.70 -4.98 -18.45
CA ASP A 111 -7.28 -4.67 -18.50
C ASP A 111 -6.48 -5.97 -18.64
N THR A 112 -5.54 -5.99 -19.59
CA THR A 112 -4.62 -7.12 -19.72
C THR A 112 -3.77 -7.20 -18.45
N PRO A 113 -3.77 -8.32 -17.73
CA PRO A 113 -2.91 -8.48 -16.57
C PRO A 113 -1.43 -8.27 -16.91
N GLU A 114 -0.67 -7.66 -16.02
CA GLU A 114 0.76 -7.36 -16.23
C GLU A 114 1.68 -8.25 -15.38
N VAL A 115 1.16 -8.77 -14.26
CA VAL A 115 1.96 -9.51 -13.29
C VAL A 115 2.11 -10.97 -13.69
N GLY A 116 3.34 -11.38 -14.04
CA GLY A 116 3.65 -12.76 -14.37
C GLY A 116 3.62 -13.70 -13.16
N SER A 117 2.98 -14.87 -13.31
CA SER A 117 2.84 -15.90 -12.28
C SER A 117 4.18 -16.34 -11.69
N TYR A 118 5.25 -16.39 -12.50
CA TYR A 118 6.58 -16.74 -12.03
C TYR A 118 7.16 -15.71 -11.05
N SER A 119 7.00 -14.40 -11.32
CA SER A 119 7.47 -13.36 -10.42
C SER A 119 6.64 -13.35 -9.14
N LEU A 120 5.31 -13.41 -9.30
CA LEU A 120 4.37 -13.40 -8.19
C LEU A 120 4.56 -14.60 -7.27
N LYS A 121 4.85 -15.80 -7.78
CA LYS A 121 5.06 -16.99 -6.92
C LYS A 121 6.23 -16.79 -5.95
N HIS A 122 7.32 -16.17 -6.42
CA HIS A 122 8.51 -15.92 -5.59
C HIS A 122 8.22 -14.88 -4.51
N THR A 123 7.45 -13.84 -4.85
CA THR A 123 6.97 -12.86 -3.86
C THR A 123 6.07 -13.52 -2.80
N VAL A 124 5.13 -14.37 -3.21
CA VAL A 124 4.24 -15.10 -2.29
C VAL A 124 5.03 -16.06 -1.40
N GLU A 125 6.00 -16.80 -1.96
CA GLU A 125 6.88 -17.70 -1.22
C GLU A 125 7.69 -16.96 -0.15
N GLN A 126 8.30 -15.83 -0.49
CA GLN A 126 9.05 -15.01 0.46
C GLN A 126 8.14 -14.41 1.54
N PHE A 127 6.95 -13.95 1.18
CA PHE A 127 5.98 -13.40 2.14
C PHE A 127 5.46 -14.45 3.13
N LEU A 128 5.20 -15.68 2.66
CA LEU A 128 4.66 -16.75 3.49
C LEU A 128 5.74 -17.48 4.32
N SER A 129 7.03 -17.21 4.10
CA SER A 129 8.10 -17.78 4.91
C SER A 129 8.00 -17.32 6.37
N PRO A 130 8.15 -18.21 7.37
CA PRO A 130 8.56 -19.62 7.27
C PRO A 130 7.39 -20.62 7.15
N HIS A 131 6.15 -20.16 7.06
CA HIS A 131 4.94 -21.01 7.06
C HIS A 131 4.78 -21.85 5.79
N VAL A 132 5.26 -21.35 4.66
CA VAL A 132 5.33 -22.08 3.38
C VAL A 132 6.74 -21.96 2.84
N SER A 133 7.42 -23.08 2.66
CA SER A 133 8.82 -23.10 2.20
C SER A 133 8.97 -23.04 0.69
N TYR A 134 7.91 -23.35 -0.06
CA TYR A 134 7.92 -23.36 -1.51
C TYR A 134 6.52 -23.14 -2.08
N VAL A 135 6.39 -22.27 -3.08
CA VAL A 135 5.17 -22.09 -3.86
C VAL A 135 5.46 -22.42 -5.31
N SER A 136 4.82 -23.49 -5.80
CA SER A 136 4.91 -23.86 -7.20
C SER A 136 4.09 -22.88 -8.05
N ASN A 137 4.55 -22.70 -9.30
CA ASN A 137 3.88 -21.82 -10.25
C ASN A 137 2.45 -22.31 -10.54
N GLY A 138 2.26 -23.64 -10.61
CA GLY A 138 0.96 -24.26 -10.77
C GLY A 138 -0.02 -23.94 -9.65
N ARG A 139 0.42 -24.03 -8.39
CA ARG A 139 -0.43 -23.75 -7.22
C ARG A 139 -0.85 -22.28 -7.15
N LEU A 140 0.05 -21.36 -7.52
CA LEU A 140 -0.27 -19.94 -7.61
C LEU A 140 -1.37 -19.69 -8.67
N ILE A 141 -1.18 -20.19 -9.89
CA ILE A 141 -2.15 -20.06 -10.98
C ILE A 141 -3.49 -20.67 -10.58
N TRP A 142 -3.46 -21.85 -9.94
CA TRP A 142 -4.66 -22.54 -9.49
C TRP A 142 -5.45 -21.72 -8.45
N ALA A 143 -4.76 -21.16 -7.46
CA ALA A 143 -5.39 -20.29 -6.46
C ALA A 143 -5.97 -19.01 -7.08
N ALA A 144 -5.24 -18.38 -8.01
CA ALA A 144 -5.73 -17.20 -8.73
C ALA A 144 -7.01 -17.48 -9.52
N ALA A 145 -7.05 -18.60 -10.25
CA ALA A 145 -8.21 -19.03 -11.02
C ALA A 145 -9.40 -19.37 -10.11
N ALA A 146 -9.15 -19.96 -8.93
CA ALA A 146 -10.19 -20.25 -7.96
C ALA A 146 -10.83 -19.00 -7.36
N LEU A 147 -10.05 -17.93 -7.20
CA LEU A 147 -10.52 -16.60 -6.82
C LEU A 147 -11.28 -15.88 -7.93
N GLY A 148 -11.17 -16.35 -9.18
CA GLY A 148 -11.74 -15.66 -10.34
C GLY A 148 -10.96 -14.39 -10.71
N LEU A 149 -9.67 -14.33 -10.38
CA LEU A 149 -8.81 -13.26 -10.90
C LEU A 149 -8.70 -13.40 -12.43
N PRO A 150 -8.60 -12.29 -13.18
CA PRO A 150 -8.26 -12.35 -14.60
C PRO A 150 -6.95 -13.11 -14.82
N ILE A 151 -6.91 -14.02 -15.79
CA ILE A 151 -5.70 -14.76 -16.15
C ILE A 151 -5.57 -14.79 -17.66
N THR A 152 -4.40 -14.42 -18.18
CA THR A 152 -4.11 -14.43 -19.61
C THR A 152 -2.84 -15.20 -19.91
N ASP A 153 -2.76 -15.71 -21.14
CA ASP A 153 -1.65 -16.47 -21.69
C ASP A 153 -0.99 -15.61 -22.78
N PRO A 154 -0.02 -14.75 -22.44
CA PRO A 154 0.49 -13.73 -23.35
C PRO A 154 1.29 -14.34 -24.51
N ASP A 155 2.05 -15.39 -24.23
CA ASP A 155 3.09 -15.87 -25.16
C ASP A 155 2.71 -17.19 -25.83
N GLY A 156 1.72 -17.93 -25.32
CA GLY A 156 1.31 -19.24 -25.88
C GLY A 156 2.40 -20.32 -25.87
N ALA A 157 3.60 -20.02 -25.32
CA ALA A 157 4.81 -20.85 -25.45
C ALA A 157 5.44 -21.24 -24.10
N GLY A 158 5.12 -20.53 -23.01
CA GLY A 158 5.67 -20.80 -21.67
C GLY A 158 4.67 -21.41 -20.68
N PRO A 159 5.16 -21.90 -19.51
CA PRO A 159 4.31 -22.41 -18.43
C PRO A 159 3.70 -21.31 -17.56
N ASN A 160 4.08 -20.06 -17.79
CA ASN A 160 3.68 -18.90 -16.99
C ASN A 160 2.45 -18.23 -17.60
N LEU A 161 1.64 -17.64 -16.74
CA LEU A 161 0.47 -16.85 -17.12
C LEU A 161 0.59 -15.46 -16.48
N LEU A 162 -0.13 -14.48 -17.00
CA LEU A 162 -0.30 -13.19 -16.32
C LEU A 162 -1.52 -13.27 -15.41
N ILE A 163 -1.40 -12.71 -14.20
CA ILE A 163 -2.40 -12.78 -13.13
C ILE A 163 -2.90 -11.36 -12.83
N GLY A 164 -4.22 -11.18 -12.84
CA GLY A 164 -4.88 -9.88 -12.68
C GLY A 164 -4.86 -9.36 -11.26
N VAL A 165 -3.69 -8.89 -10.82
CA VAL A 165 -3.46 -8.14 -9.58
C VAL A 165 -2.71 -6.85 -9.91
N SER A 166 -2.84 -5.82 -9.06
CA SER A 166 -2.12 -4.56 -9.22
C SER A 166 -0.61 -4.78 -9.26
N ASP A 167 0.02 -4.40 -10.38
CA ASP A 167 1.48 -4.44 -10.55
C ASP A 167 2.21 -3.62 -9.50
N ARG A 168 1.68 -2.42 -9.19
CA ARG A 168 2.24 -1.54 -8.16
C ARG A 168 2.22 -2.16 -6.76
N GLU A 169 1.13 -2.84 -6.42
CA GLU A 169 1.03 -3.53 -5.13
C GLU A 169 1.93 -4.78 -5.09
N HIS A 170 2.09 -5.48 -6.21
CA HIS A 170 3.02 -6.60 -6.33
C HIS A 170 4.47 -6.14 -6.18
N ASP A 171 4.88 -5.06 -6.85
CA ASP A 171 6.22 -4.48 -6.72
C ASP A 171 6.49 -4.04 -5.28
N TYR A 172 5.55 -3.35 -4.65
CA TYR A 172 5.64 -2.98 -3.24
C TYR A 172 5.92 -4.20 -2.37
N LEU A 173 5.10 -5.26 -2.50
CA LEU A 173 5.26 -6.46 -1.68
C LEU A 173 6.61 -7.14 -1.95
N ARG A 174 6.98 -7.27 -3.22
CA ARG A 174 8.24 -7.87 -3.67
C ARG A 174 9.44 -7.17 -3.03
N ARG A 175 9.45 -5.84 -2.95
CA ARG A 175 10.54 -5.07 -2.34
C ARG A 175 10.52 -5.12 -0.81
N MET A 176 9.35 -5.29 -0.20
CA MET A 176 9.23 -5.49 1.25
C MET A 176 9.80 -6.84 1.71
N VAL A 177 9.63 -7.89 0.92
CA VAL A 177 10.05 -9.27 1.29
C VAL A 177 11.37 -9.70 0.65
N GLY A 178 11.78 -9.06 -0.44
CA GLY A 178 13.00 -9.37 -1.17
C GLY A 178 14.27 -8.91 -0.46
N SER A 179 15.26 -9.79 -0.36
CA SER A 179 16.58 -9.46 0.15
C SER A 179 17.34 -8.54 -0.82
N GLY A 180 18.00 -7.50 -0.31
CA GLY A 180 18.84 -6.61 -1.13
C GLY A 180 18.09 -5.62 -2.02
N GLN A 181 16.77 -5.53 -1.87
CA GLN A 181 15.94 -4.52 -2.53
C GLN A 181 15.83 -3.26 -1.67
N THR A 182 15.76 -2.09 -2.32
CA THR A 182 15.43 -0.84 -1.62
C THR A 182 14.01 -0.93 -1.11
N ARG A 183 13.83 -0.91 0.21
CA ARG A 183 12.49 -1.00 0.81
C ARG A 183 11.67 0.24 0.49
N PRO A 184 10.37 0.09 0.16
CA PRO A 184 9.43 1.20 0.11
C PRO A 184 9.47 2.01 1.41
N GLN A 185 9.43 3.34 1.29
CA GLN A 185 9.30 4.24 2.44
C GLN A 185 7.86 4.72 2.60
N ALA A 186 7.15 4.88 1.48
CA ALA A 186 5.73 5.23 1.47
C ALA A 186 4.84 4.00 1.31
N ASN A 187 3.58 4.10 1.73
CA ASN A 187 2.65 2.96 1.82
C ASN A 187 1.45 3.05 0.87
N HIS A 188 1.44 3.97 -0.09
CA HIS A 188 0.29 4.18 -0.98
C HIS A 188 0.03 3.02 -1.96
N TYR A 189 1.06 2.21 -2.27
CA TYR A 189 0.89 0.94 -3.01
C TYR A 189 0.98 -0.29 -2.11
N ARG A 190 0.89 -0.14 -0.79
CA ARG A 190 0.83 -1.31 0.09
C ARG A 190 -0.48 -2.06 -0.14
N PRO A 191 -0.47 -3.38 -0.44
CA PRO A 191 -1.71 -4.15 -0.57
C PRO A 191 -2.59 -3.99 0.69
N THR A 192 -3.88 -3.74 0.50
CA THR A 192 -4.81 -3.43 1.62
C THR A 192 -4.87 -4.51 2.71
N GLY A 193 -4.66 -5.78 2.32
CA GLY A 193 -4.62 -6.91 3.25
C GLY A 193 -3.28 -7.15 3.95
N TYR A 194 -2.21 -6.42 3.57
CA TYR A 194 -0.84 -6.70 3.98
C TYR A 194 -0.64 -6.74 5.50
N GLU A 195 -0.94 -5.64 6.20
CA GLU A 195 -0.70 -5.57 7.65
C GLU A 195 -1.53 -6.59 8.42
N TYR A 196 -2.75 -6.82 7.95
CA TYR A 196 -3.63 -7.78 8.56
C TYR A 196 -3.06 -9.20 8.41
N LEU A 197 -2.70 -9.63 7.19
CA LEU A 197 -2.19 -10.99 6.98
C LEU A 197 -0.85 -11.19 7.69
N ARG A 198 0.05 -10.20 7.62
CA ARG A 198 1.34 -10.21 8.33
C ARG A 198 1.17 -10.42 9.83
N THR A 199 0.12 -9.84 10.43
CA THR A 199 -0.20 -10.01 11.86
C THR A 199 -0.91 -11.33 12.14
N ALA A 200 -1.82 -11.74 11.26
CA ALA A 200 -2.66 -12.93 11.42
C ALA A 200 -1.88 -14.25 11.26
N LEU A 201 -0.90 -14.31 10.34
CA LEU A 201 -0.11 -15.52 10.06
C LEU A 201 0.56 -16.13 11.31
N PRO A 202 1.36 -15.39 12.10
CA PRO A 202 2.00 -15.96 13.29
C PRO A 202 0.99 -16.36 14.36
N GLN A 203 -0.12 -15.63 14.52
CA GLN A 203 -1.20 -15.98 15.45
C GLN A 203 -1.87 -17.29 15.05
N ALA A 204 -2.27 -17.43 13.78
CA ALA A 204 -2.84 -18.67 13.26
C ALA A 204 -1.87 -19.84 13.37
N ALA A 205 -0.58 -19.62 13.11
CA ALA A 205 0.45 -20.65 13.25
C ALA A 205 0.64 -21.11 14.70
N ALA A 206 0.45 -20.21 15.68
CA ALA A 206 0.45 -20.54 17.11
C ALA A 206 -0.83 -21.27 17.57
N GLY A 207 -1.84 -21.36 16.70
CA GLY A 207 -3.14 -21.96 17.02
C GLY A 207 -4.14 -20.98 17.63
N ASP A 208 -3.85 -19.68 17.62
CA ASP A 208 -4.73 -18.66 18.17
C ASP A 208 -6.00 -18.49 17.33
N LEU A 209 -7.11 -18.22 18.00
CA LEU A 209 -8.38 -17.90 17.34
C LEU A 209 -8.36 -16.46 16.83
N ILE A 210 -8.37 -16.30 15.52
CA ILE A 210 -8.49 -14.99 14.88
C ILE A 210 -9.96 -14.58 14.88
N ALA A 211 -10.36 -13.84 15.92
CA ALA A 211 -11.76 -13.46 16.15
C ALA A 211 -12.24 -12.34 15.22
N LYS A 212 -11.35 -11.42 14.83
CA LYS A 212 -11.69 -10.29 13.96
C LYS A 212 -11.59 -10.74 12.52
N ARG A 213 -12.69 -10.73 11.76
CA ARG A 213 -12.62 -10.91 10.30
C ARG A 213 -12.04 -9.66 9.65
N TRP A 214 -11.11 -9.84 8.73
CA TRP A 214 -10.70 -8.77 7.83
C TRP A 214 -11.88 -8.37 6.95
N VAL A 215 -12.11 -7.06 6.90
CA VAL A 215 -13.03 -6.43 5.95
C VAL A 215 -12.17 -5.53 5.10
N ARG A 216 -12.21 -5.73 3.77
CA ARG A 216 -11.50 -4.88 2.84
C ARG A 216 -11.99 -3.44 3.04
N PRO A 217 -11.10 -2.49 3.36
CA PRO A 217 -11.47 -1.08 3.42
C PRO A 217 -12.03 -0.64 2.06
N GLU A 218 -13.08 0.18 2.07
CA GLU A 218 -13.51 0.85 0.86
C GLU A 218 -12.41 1.83 0.44
N MET A 219 -12.01 1.79 -0.83
CA MET A 219 -11.05 2.73 -1.37
C MET A 219 -11.71 4.10 -1.46
N VAL A 220 -11.29 5.03 -0.61
CA VAL A 220 -11.63 6.44 -0.77
C VAL A 220 -10.52 7.05 -1.63
N ALA A 221 -10.85 7.40 -2.87
CA ALA A 221 -9.98 8.21 -3.69
C ALA A 221 -9.97 9.62 -3.08
N GLU A 222 -8.93 9.93 -2.32
CA GLU A 222 -8.70 11.29 -1.85
C GLU A 222 -8.16 12.12 -3.03
N PRO A 223 -8.73 13.31 -3.27
CA PRO A 223 -8.21 14.18 -4.32
C PRO A 223 -6.78 14.60 -3.97
N ALA A 224 -5.89 14.53 -4.94
CA ALA A 224 -4.50 14.96 -4.83
C ALA A 224 -4.20 16.00 -5.92
N PRO A 225 -4.85 17.18 -5.89
CA PRO A 225 -4.82 18.14 -6.99
C PRO A 225 -3.40 18.64 -7.29
N PHE A 226 -2.58 18.81 -6.26
CA PHE A 226 -1.17 19.18 -6.44
C PHE A 226 -0.37 18.07 -7.15
N HIS A 227 -0.55 16.81 -6.74
CA HIS A 227 0.05 15.66 -7.40
C HIS A 227 -0.37 15.61 -8.87
N ASP A 228 -1.67 15.70 -9.15
CA ASP A 228 -2.25 15.61 -10.48
C ASP A 228 -1.72 16.72 -11.39
N TRP A 229 -1.54 17.93 -10.85
CA TRP A 229 -0.91 19.04 -11.56
C TRP A 229 0.58 18.83 -11.80
N LEU A 230 1.33 18.38 -10.79
CA LEU A 230 2.78 18.22 -10.89
C LEU A 230 3.14 17.16 -11.94
N ILE A 231 2.43 16.04 -11.99
CA ILE A 231 2.71 14.98 -12.98
C ILE A 231 2.36 15.40 -14.42
N GLN A 232 1.55 16.43 -14.62
CA GLN A 232 1.29 16.99 -15.96
C GLN A 232 2.49 17.77 -16.49
N GLN A 233 3.48 18.09 -15.66
CA GLN A 233 4.64 18.88 -16.04
C GLN A 233 5.81 18.06 -16.61
N ILE A 234 5.72 16.72 -16.61
CA ILE A 234 6.84 15.80 -16.90
C ILE A 234 7.49 15.99 -18.27
N ASP A 235 6.72 16.41 -19.27
CA ASP A 235 7.23 16.57 -20.64
C ASP A 235 7.91 17.94 -20.87
N ARG A 236 8.08 18.76 -19.82
CA ARG A 236 8.77 20.06 -19.91
C ARG A 236 10.29 19.88 -19.86
N ASP A 237 11.00 20.67 -20.67
CA ASP A 237 12.46 20.75 -20.69
C ASP A 237 12.94 21.90 -19.80
N ASP A 238 12.58 21.83 -18.51
CA ASP A 238 12.97 22.79 -17.48
C ASP A 238 13.03 22.13 -16.09
N ILE A 239 13.45 22.89 -15.07
CA ILE A 239 13.61 22.38 -13.70
C ILE A 239 12.31 21.84 -13.09
N VAL A 240 11.14 22.30 -13.56
CA VAL A 240 9.84 21.82 -13.07
C VAL A 240 9.52 20.46 -13.70
N GLY A 241 9.80 20.31 -15.01
CA GLY A 241 9.68 19.02 -15.70
C GLY A 241 10.61 17.95 -15.14
N ASP A 242 11.87 18.30 -14.90
CA ASP A 242 12.86 17.41 -14.27
C ASP A 242 12.39 16.94 -12.89
N LEU A 243 11.98 17.88 -12.02
CA LEU A 243 11.44 17.55 -10.70
C LEU A 243 10.20 16.66 -10.80
N ALA A 244 9.27 16.97 -11.71
CA ALA A 244 8.05 16.19 -11.88
C ALA A 244 8.35 14.75 -12.31
N GLY A 245 9.33 14.55 -13.18
CA GLY A 245 9.81 13.24 -13.63
C GLY A 245 10.39 12.43 -12.47
N ASP A 246 11.32 13.02 -11.71
CA ASP A 246 11.95 12.40 -10.54
C ASP A 246 10.94 12.09 -9.44
N TYR A 247 10.05 13.04 -9.14
CA TYR A 247 8.95 12.86 -8.20
C TYR A 247 8.02 11.71 -8.65
N LEU A 248 7.61 11.67 -9.92
CA LEU A 248 6.74 10.58 -10.37
C LEU A 248 7.46 9.23 -10.28
N ALA A 249 8.75 9.15 -10.61
CA ALA A 249 9.54 7.93 -10.46
C ALA A 249 9.55 7.46 -8.99
N GLY A 250 9.82 8.37 -8.06
CA GLY A 250 9.82 8.05 -6.63
C GLY A 250 8.43 7.66 -6.09
N VAL A 251 7.34 8.29 -6.52
CA VAL A 251 5.97 7.85 -6.19
C VAL A 251 5.70 6.46 -6.75
N ARG A 252 5.99 6.23 -8.03
CA ARG A 252 5.78 4.96 -8.74
C ARG A 252 6.45 3.78 -8.05
N GLU A 253 7.58 4.05 -7.43
CA GLU A 253 8.41 3.09 -6.70
C GLU A 253 8.14 3.04 -5.19
N SER A 254 7.17 3.82 -4.68
CA SER A 254 6.96 3.98 -3.24
C SER A 254 8.21 4.46 -2.48
N GLY A 255 9.13 5.12 -3.18
CA GLY A 255 10.31 5.78 -2.61
C GLY A 255 9.93 6.98 -1.75
N HIS A 256 8.87 7.70 -2.11
CA HIS A 256 8.24 8.72 -1.29
C HIS A 256 6.72 8.76 -1.53
N ARG A 257 5.99 9.49 -0.67
CA ARG A 257 4.52 9.56 -0.68
C ARG A 257 4.00 10.40 -1.85
N VAL A 258 2.70 10.27 -2.13
CA VAL A 258 1.97 11.20 -3.00
C VAL A 258 1.81 12.53 -2.25
N ALA A 259 2.30 13.62 -2.83
CA ALA A 259 2.07 14.98 -2.36
C ALA A 259 0.68 15.46 -2.78
N ARG A 260 -0.30 15.37 -1.89
CA ARG A 260 -1.67 15.86 -2.10
C ARG A 260 -1.72 17.38 -2.16
N THR A 261 -0.79 18.01 -1.45
CA THR A 261 -0.67 19.45 -1.27
C THR A 261 0.78 19.89 -1.47
N ALA A 262 0.99 21.19 -1.69
CA ALA A 262 2.31 21.74 -1.96
C ALA A 262 3.25 21.70 -0.73
N ASP A 263 2.72 21.77 0.49
CA ASP A 263 3.47 21.56 1.74
C ASP A 263 3.93 20.09 1.90
N GLU A 264 3.13 19.12 1.45
CA GLU A 264 3.55 17.72 1.43
C GLU A 264 4.74 17.47 0.48
N LEU A 265 4.88 18.25 -0.60
CA LEU A 265 6.08 18.19 -1.44
C LEU A 265 7.33 18.68 -0.71
N LEU A 266 7.23 19.75 0.09
CA LEU A 266 8.35 20.23 0.90
C LEU A 266 8.77 19.18 1.93
N ALA A 267 7.81 18.53 2.56
CA ALA A 267 8.10 17.45 3.48
C ALA A 267 8.81 16.26 2.82
N ILE A 268 8.36 15.83 1.63
CA ILE A 268 9.05 14.81 0.84
C ILE A 268 10.48 15.26 0.52
N PHE A 269 10.64 16.51 0.12
CA PHE A 269 11.95 17.10 -0.19
C PHE A 269 12.91 17.03 1.01
N HIS A 270 12.42 17.25 2.23
CA HIS A 270 13.22 17.13 3.46
C HIS A 270 13.56 15.69 3.85
N GLU A 271 12.74 14.71 3.44
CA GLU A 271 12.93 13.29 3.74
C GLU A 271 13.99 12.62 2.85
N ILE A 272 14.25 13.18 1.66
CA ILE A 272 15.15 12.60 0.66
C ILE A 272 16.47 13.37 0.56
N SER A 273 17.56 12.64 0.29
CA SER A 273 18.83 13.29 -0.09
C SER A 273 18.66 13.99 -1.43
N HIS A 274 18.99 15.28 -1.47
CA HIS A 274 18.76 16.12 -2.64
C HIS A 274 19.97 17.03 -2.92
N SER A 275 20.04 17.55 -4.15
CA SER A 275 21.02 18.56 -4.54
C SER A 275 20.55 19.96 -4.15
N THR A 276 21.46 20.93 -4.09
CA THR A 276 21.10 22.33 -3.81
C THR A 276 20.10 22.91 -4.83
N GLY A 277 20.14 22.46 -6.09
CA GLY A 277 19.23 22.89 -7.15
C GLY A 277 17.82 22.30 -7.05
N ALA A 278 17.64 21.18 -6.33
CA ALA A 278 16.33 20.56 -6.16
C ALA A 278 15.36 21.45 -5.38
N TYR A 279 15.88 22.24 -4.42
CA TYR A 279 15.06 23.18 -3.67
C TYR A 279 14.46 24.27 -4.57
N GLU A 280 15.25 24.81 -5.51
CA GLU A 280 14.79 25.83 -6.46
C GLU A 280 13.65 25.29 -7.34
N ALA A 281 13.78 24.04 -7.81
CA ALA A 281 12.73 23.38 -8.57
C ALA A 281 11.44 23.20 -7.74
N VAL A 282 11.56 22.84 -6.45
CA VAL A 282 10.40 22.69 -5.55
C VAL A 282 9.71 24.04 -5.34
N VAL A 283 10.44 25.10 -5.00
CA VAL A 283 9.87 26.44 -4.80
C VAL A 283 9.20 26.95 -6.08
N THR A 284 9.86 26.78 -7.24
CA THR A 284 9.33 27.18 -8.54
C THR A 284 8.04 26.45 -8.87
N SER A 285 7.99 25.14 -8.61
CA SER A 285 6.78 24.31 -8.82
C SER A 285 5.63 24.77 -7.92
N ILE A 286 5.90 25.05 -6.64
CA ILE A 286 4.88 25.57 -5.72
C ILE A 286 4.38 26.95 -6.18
N ALA A 287 5.28 27.83 -6.62
CA ALA A 287 4.93 29.15 -7.12
C ALA A 287 4.08 29.10 -8.41
N GLU A 288 4.37 28.17 -9.32
CA GLU A 288 3.56 27.93 -10.53
C GLU A 288 2.18 27.34 -10.19
N TRP A 289 2.13 26.37 -9.28
CA TRP A 289 0.87 25.81 -8.79
C TRP A 289 -0.03 26.88 -8.19
N MET A 290 0.50 27.70 -7.26
CA MET A 290 -0.29 28.75 -6.60
C MET A 290 -0.77 29.84 -7.56
N ARG A 291 -0.13 30.02 -8.72
CA ARG A 291 -0.60 30.95 -9.76
C ARG A 291 -1.69 30.37 -10.64
N THR A 292 -1.70 29.05 -10.83
CA THR A 292 -2.58 28.37 -11.79
C THR A 292 -3.83 27.78 -11.14
N GLU A 293 -3.74 27.43 -9.86
CA GLU A 293 -4.88 26.93 -9.09
C GLU A 293 -5.83 28.08 -8.69
N PRO A 294 -7.16 27.95 -8.83
CA PRO A 294 -8.11 29.02 -8.51
C PRO A 294 -8.14 29.44 -7.03
N ALA A 295 -7.77 28.53 -6.12
CA ALA A 295 -7.79 28.78 -4.68
C ALA A 295 -6.73 27.93 -3.96
N PRO A 296 -5.42 28.17 -4.18
CA PRO A 296 -4.38 27.38 -3.56
C PRO A 296 -4.39 27.60 -2.04
N ALA A 297 -4.28 26.51 -1.29
CA ALA A 297 -4.00 26.61 0.14
C ALA A 297 -2.56 27.14 0.32
N PRO A 298 -2.34 28.13 1.20
CA PRO A 298 -0.99 28.57 1.52
C PRO A 298 -0.26 27.53 2.35
N ILE A 299 1.07 27.59 2.26
CA ILE A 299 1.97 26.57 2.79
C ILE A 299 2.07 26.72 4.30
N ARG A 300 1.79 25.64 5.02
CA ARG A 300 2.06 25.53 6.45
C ARG A 300 3.03 24.37 6.65
N THR A 301 4.28 24.67 6.98
CA THR A 301 5.32 23.66 7.10
C THR A 301 5.17 22.81 8.36
N GLU A 302 5.91 21.70 8.42
CA GLU A 302 5.80 20.71 9.48
C GLU A 302 6.26 21.27 10.85
N PRO A 303 5.53 20.99 11.95
CA PRO A 303 5.95 21.36 13.29
C PRO A 303 7.14 20.52 13.75
N ILE A 304 8.11 21.16 14.38
CA ILE A 304 9.32 20.54 14.96
C ILE A 304 9.20 20.43 16.48
N ASP A 305 8.78 21.52 17.14
CA ASP A 305 8.70 21.60 18.60
C ASP A 305 7.56 22.54 19.03
N GLY A 306 7.14 22.42 20.29
CA GLY A 306 6.09 23.25 20.86
C GLY A 306 6.04 23.15 22.38
N ALA A 307 6.06 24.30 23.05
CA ALA A 307 5.93 24.40 24.49
C ALA A 307 4.88 25.45 24.87
N ALA A 308 4.17 25.17 25.97
CA ALA A 308 3.23 26.10 26.60
C ALA A 308 3.57 26.19 28.09
N HIS A 309 3.64 27.40 28.62
CA HIS A 309 3.98 27.67 30.01
C HIS A 309 2.95 28.59 30.64
N ASP A 310 2.52 28.24 31.86
CA ASP A 310 1.66 29.11 32.67
C ASP A 310 2.47 30.31 33.18
N HIS A 311 1.87 31.50 33.11
CA HIS A 311 2.43 32.73 33.63
C HIS A 311 1.48 33.35 34.65
N GLY A 312 2.01 33.70 35.83
CA GLY A 312 1.22 34.23 36.96
C GLY A 312 0.55 35.58 36.71
N GLY A 313 0.92 36.26 35.61
CA GLY A 313 0.33 37.52 35.16
C GLY A 313 0.85 38.75 35.90
N TRP A 314 0.59 39.93 35.34
CA TRP A 314 1.01 41.23 35.89
C TRP A 314 -0.18 41.99 36.50
N GLY A 315 -0.90 41.35 37.43
CA GLY A 315 -2.00 41.97 38.18
C GLY A 315 -3.39 41.92 37.52
N ALA A 316 -3.51 41.62 36.21
CA ALA A 316 -4.78 41.48 35.49
C ALA A 316 -5.30 40.02 35.37
N GLY A 317 -4.56 39.05 35.93
CA GLY A 317 -4.88 37.62 35.89
C GLY A 317 -3.78 36.78 35.25
N ALA A 318 -3.78 35.47 35.52
CA ALA A 318 -2.84 34.53 34.91
C ALA A 318 -3.15 34.31 33.42
N GLY A 319 -2.14 33.91 32.65
CA GLY A 319 -2.26 33.53 31.24
C GLY A 319 -1.21 32.50 30.84
N THR A 320 -1.08 32.23 29.54
CA THR A 320 -0.09 31.29 29.00
C THR A 320 0.83 31.98 28.02
N VAL A 321 2.08 31.52 27.96
CA VAL A 321 3.00 31.83 26.86
C VAL A 321 3.24 30.54 26.08
N GLU A 322 2.96 30.55 24.79
CA GLU A 322 3.13 29.41 23.89
C GLU A 322 4.18 29.76 22.84
N ARG A 323 5.08 28.82 22.54
CA ARG A 323 6.05 28.93 21.46
C ARG A 323 6.05 27.64 20.66
N TYR A 324 5.81 27.75 19.37
CA TYR A 324 5.84 26.66 18.41
C TYR A 324 6.91 26.92 17.36
N GLU A 325 7.64 25.88 16.99
CA GLU A 325 8.69 25.95 15.98
C GLU A 325 8.33 25.03 14.83
N PHE A 326 8.41 25.55 13.62
CA PHE A 326 8.13 24.83 12.39
C PHE A 326 9.35 24.83 11.49
N MET A 327 9.47 23.81 10.63
CA MET A 327 10.56 23.71 9.67
C MET A 327 10.48 24.82 8.63
N CYS A 328 11.61 25.45 8.27
CA CYS A 328 11.61 26.36 7.12
C CYS A 328 11.41 25.58 5.81
N PRO A 329 10.82 26.18 4.76
CA PRO A 329 10.75 25.52 3.46
C PRO A 329 12.09 24.97 2.94
N CYS A 330 13.22 25.65 3.21
CA CYS A 330 14.54 25.14 2.81
C CYS A 330 15.09 23.99 3.65
N GLY A 331 14.53 23.73 4.83
CA GLY A 331 15.02 22.72 5.79
C GLY A 331 16.14 23.19 6.73
N ASP A 332 16.77 24.34 6.47
CA ASP A 332 17.97 24.81 7.22
C ASP A 332 17.67 25.81 8.35
N GLY A 333 16.40 26.13 8.60
CA GLY A 333 16.00 27.15 9.58
C GLY A 333 14.62 26.87 10.17
N ARG A 334 14.06 27.86 10.86
CA ARG A 334 12.78 27.70 11.57
C ARG A 334 11.80 28.81 11.25
N ILE A 335 10.52 28.53 11.43
CA ILE A 335 9.48 29.54 11.56
C ILE A 335 9.03 29.48 13.01
N ILE A 336 9.00 30.64 13.67
CA ILE A 336 8.66 30.74 15.08
C ILE A 336 7.28 31.37 15.20
N GLU A 337 6.38 30.70 15.92
CA GLU A 337 5.04 31.17 16.24
C GLU A 337 4.93 31.32 17.76
N GLU A 338 4.73 32.54 18.25
CA GLU A 338 4.60 32.85 19.67
C GLU A 338 3.23 33.42 20.01
N HIS A 339 2.70 33.01 21.16
CA HIS A 339 1.45 33.53 21.71
C HIS A 339 1.64 33.90 23.17
N ASP A 340 1.60 35.20 23.48
CA ASP A 340 1.36 35.69 24.81
C ASP A 340 -0.16 35.85 25.02
N ASN A 341 -0.73 35.03 25.90
CA ASN A 341 -2.14 35.06 26.26
C ASN A 341 -2.37 35.70 27.64
N ILE A 342 -1.39 36.40 28.20
CA ILE A 342 -1.50 37.09 29.48
C ILE A 342 -2.54 38.22 29.36
N PRO A 343 -3.57 38.24 30.24
CA PRO A 343 -4.53 39.35 30.28
C PRO A 343 -3.85 40.71 30.40
N GLY A 344 -4.17 41.62 29.47
CA GLY A 344 -3.57 42.96 29.40
C GLY A 344 -2.30 43.08 28.54
N PHE A 345 -1.71 41.97 28.11
CA PHE A 345 -0.49 41.90 27.28
C PHE A 345 -0.61 40.82 26.19
N ARG A 346 -1.79 40.73 25.54
CA ARG A 346 -2.01 39.71 24.51
C ARG A 346 -1.31 40.11 23.21
N GLU A 347 -0.21 39.44 22.91
CA GLU A 347 0.61 39.67 21.72
C GLU A 347 0.90 38.32 21.07
N HIS A 348 0.61 38.22 19.77
CA HIS A 348 0.83 37.01 18.99
C HIS A 348 1.70 37.39 17.80
N ASP A 349 2.78 36.65 17.57
CA ASP A 349 3.74 36.93 16.51
C ASP A 349 4.11 35.67 15.75
N VAL A 350 4.45 35.86 14.47
CA VAL A 350 5.06 34.82 13.65
C VAL A 350 6.14 35.43 12.77
N TRP A 351 7.30 34.79 12.71
CA TRP A 351 8.39 35.22 11.84
C TRP A 351 9.21 34.05 11.30
N ILE A 352 9.88 34.29 10.17
CA ILE A 352 10.80 33.33 9.55
C ILE A 352 12.19 33.59 10.12
N ASP A 353 12.73 32.61 10.86
CA ASP A 353 14.10 32.60 11.38
C ASP A 353 15.01 31.81 10.42
N CYS A 354 15.15 32.36 9.21
CA CYS A 354 16.02 31.85 8.14
C CYS A 354 16.27 32.95 7.11
N ASP A 355 17.52 33.36 6.92
CA ASP A 355 17.89 34.45 6.01
C ASP A 355 17.40 34.19 4.58
N LYS A 356 17.63 32.98 4.07
CA LYS A 356 17.19 32.55 2.74
C LYS A 356 15.68 32.58 2.58
N CYS A 357 14.95 31.89 3.47
CA CYS A 357 13.49 31.82 3.36
C CYS A 357 12.82 33.18 3.57
N ARG A 358 13.42 34.12 4.33
CA ARG A 358 12.87 35.49 4.50
C ARG A 358 12.83 36.27 3.20
N GLU A 359 13.72 35.97 2.25
CA GLU A 359 13.75 36.61 0.94
C GLU A 359 12.83 35.90 -0.06
N GLU A 360 12.73 34.57 0.05
CA GLU A 360 12.01 33.73 -0.91
C GLU A 360 10.54 33.48 -0.56
N TRP A 361 10.12 33.75 0.68
CA TRP A 361 8.77 33.46 1.18
C TRP A 361 8.20 34.64 1.96
N ARG A 362 6.89 34.82 1.86
CA ARG A 362 6.15 35.80 2.66
C ARG A 362 4.92 35.17 3.30
N PHE A 363 4.53 35.70 4.46
CA PHE A 363 3.25 35.35 5.07
C PHE A 363 2.11 35.92 4.24
N VAL A 364 1.08 35.09 4.01
CA VAL A 364 -0.15 35.53 3.35
C VAL A 364 -0.90 36.50 4.25
N GLU A 365 -1.19 37.69 3.70
CA GLU A 365 -1.85 38.77 4.44
C GLU A 365 -3.28 38.40 4.88
N GLY A 366 -3.76 39.07 5.93
CA GLY A 366 -5.13 38.91 6.44
C GLY A 366 -5.40 37.63 7.24
N ARG A 367 -4.37 36.81 7.50
CA ARG A 367 -4.46 35.61 8.35
C ARG A 367 -4.08 35.92 9.79
N SER A 368 -4.73 35.23 10.74
CA SER A 368 -4.31 35.23 12.14
C SER A 368 -2.97 34.51 12.29
N VAL A 369 -2.21 34.83 13.34
CA VAL A 369 -0.96 34.12 13.70
C VAL A 369 -1.17 32.61 13.74
N ARG A 370 -2.15 32.07 14.46
CA ARG A 370 -2.41 30.60 14.47
C ARG A 370 -2.78 30.00 13.11
N GLY A 371 -3.25 30.83 12.20
CA GLY A 371 -3.68 30.45 10.86
C GLY A 371 -2.69 30.86 9.77
N TRP A 372 -1.46 31.22 10.14
CA TRP A 372 -0.43 31.67 9.21
C TRP A 372 -0.21 30.62 8.12
N GLY A 373 0.15 31.13 6.95
CA GLY A 373 0.58 30.34 5.80
C GLY A 373 1.51 31.17 4.94
N LEU A 374 2.38 30.50 4.20
CA LEU A 374 3.37 31.11 3.33
C LEU A 374 2.97 30.99 1.87
N GLU A 375 3.47 31.92 1.07
CA GLU A 375 3.53 31.81 -0.38
C GLU A 375 4.93 32.24 -0.87
N PRO A 376 5.43 31.65 -1.98
CA PRO A 376 6.70 32.06 -2.55
C PRO A 376 6.64 33.53 -3.01
N VAL A 377 7.69 34.27 -2.74
CA VAL A 377 7.95 35.57 -3.36
C VAL A 377 8.42 35.27 -4.78
N VAL A 378 7.52 35.40 -5.76
CA VAL A 378 7.86 35.19 -7.16
C VAL A 378 8.94 36.20 -7.55
N ALA A 379 10.20 35.76 -7.65
CA ALA A 379 11.19 36.51 -8.41
C ALA A 379 10.67 36.57 -9.84
N ASN A 380 10.58 37.75 -10.43
CA ASN A 380 10.26 37.89 -11.86
C ASN A 380 11.28 37.07 -12.66
N VAL A 381 10.94 35.83 -13.00
CA VAL A 381 11.65 35.06 -14.00
C VAL A 381 11.22 35.68 -15.34
N ALA A 382 12.11 36.54 -15.84
CA ALA A 382 11.95 37.27 -17.09
C ALA A 382 12.11 36.35 -18.32
#